data_AF-A0A3Q0JMS1-F1
#
_entry.id   AF-A0A3Q0JMS1-F1
#
_cell.length_a   1.000
_cell.length_b   1.000
_cell.length_c   1.000
_cell.angle_alpha   90.00
_cell.angle_beta   90.00
_cell.angle_gamma   90.00
#
_symmetry.space_group_name_H-M   'P 1'
#
loop_
_entity.id
_entity.type
_entity.pdbx_description
1 polymer ?
#
loop_
_entity_poly.entity_id
_entity_poly.type
_entity_poly.pdbx_seq_one_letter_code
_entity_poly.pdbx_strand_id
1 'polypeptide(L)'
;MTQEELVEMILEVLDEELPVSPYISPSEQALIDERLAEEERLRRLAAMDNFKERALMEMMDGVLELKWEDKLKKDVPKPPCMIKKVPDKWNEQDLNDVKEYEYKVEEMRKDRAKYKVMLLEEWEKITTNLKMRAAGLELAEAEATVQYHTRNVTSVKDRILHIKTQLAHMIGYQNDLEQDIIIQLNLCQGQVEMELTGHFEDFHRVHLITKNTINNINTKVKRAGSMKIAETQKSCRMRKMIVNQEWVQKKLKMSIENLKAHIKRTDRTKISRETLEFLRNEERGCVAKDTWLAKTDRDAEAMIAYYRDESDRLDAKLEAIEAKKLKLKHSLKEIDTRAREVHLSVSLTKMEKDKDFEEEYEQSRKAR
;
A
#
# COMPACT_ATOMS: atom_id res chain seq x y z
N MET A 1 4.04 -61.81 18.20
CA MET A 1 2.94 -61.13 17.48
C MET A 1 1.72 -61.16 18.38
N THR A 2 1.57 -60.12 19.19
CA THR A 2 0.35 -59.84 19.94
C THR A 2 0.22 -58.33 19.87
N GLN A 3 -0.45 -57.84 18.82
CA GLN A 3 -0.93 -56.46 18.78
C GLN A 3 -2.21 -56.46 19.60
N GLU A 4 -2.16 -55.89 20.80
CA GLU A 4 -3.35 -55.58 21.58
C GLU A 4 -3.99 -54.33 20.94
N GLU A 5 -5.08 -54.53 20.20
CA GLU A 5 -5.85 -53.45 19.59
C GLU A 5 -6.64 -52.71 20.68
N LEU A 6 -6.06 -51.62 21.19
CA LEU A 6 -6.74 -50.68 22.07
C LEU A 6 -7.56 -49.69 21.23
N VAL A 7 -8.87 -49.60 21.51
CA VAL A 7 -9.83 -48.76 20.77
C VAL A 7 -9.44 -47.27 20.76
N GLU A 8 -8.69 -46.82 21.76
CA GLU A 8 -8.21 -45.42 21.87
C GLU A 8 -7.21 -45.03 20.77
N MET A 9 -6.44 -45.98 20.21
CA MET A 9 -5.49 -45.73 19.12
C MET A 9 -6.16 -45.39 17.78
N ILE A 10 -7.44 -45.69 17.59
CA ILE A 10 -8.17 -45.38 16.34
C ILE A 10 -8.48 -43.87 16.22
N LEU A 11 -8.46 -43.14 17.35
CA LEU A 11 -8.82 -41.72 17.41
C LEU A 11 -7.60 -40.78 17.37
N GLU A 12 -6.40 -41.29 17.60
CA GLU A 12 -5.16 -40.51 17.59
C GLU A 12 -4.35 -40.81 16.34
N VAL A 13 -4.23 -39.80 15.47
CA VAL A 13 -3.40 -39.91 14.26
C VAL A 13 -1.94 -39.72 14.64
N LEU A 14 -1.13 -40.76 14.47
CA LEU A 14 0.32 -40.69 14.68
C LEU A 14 0.96 -39.91 13.52
N ASP A 15 1.99 -39.12 13.82
CA ASP A 15 2.74 -38.34 12.82
C ASP A 15 3.36 -39.21 11.69
N GLU A 16 3.52 -40.52 11.94
CA GLU A 16 4.01 -41.48 10.95
C GLU A 16 2.93 -41.94 9.94
N GLU A 17 1.64 -41.77 10.23
CA GLU A 17 0.53 -42.17 9.35
C GLU A 17 0.15 -41.11 8.32
N LEU A 18 0.64 -39.87 8.48
CA LEU A 18 0.41 -38.75 7.56
C LEU A 18 1.73 -38.34 6.88
N PRO A 19 1.97 -38.76 5.62
CA PRO A 19 3.18 -38.39 4.87
C PRO A 19 3.19 -36.93 4.40
N VAL A 20 2.25 -36.10 4.88
CA VAL A 20 2.05 -34.71 4.44
C VAL A 20 2.35 -33.80 5.62
N SER A 21 3.31 -32.88 5.44
CA SER A 21 3.65 -31.90 6.47
C SER A 21 2.42 -31.06 6.85
N PRO A 22 2.17 -30.81 8.15
CA PRO A 22 1.08 -29.95 8.60
C PRO A 22 1.07 -28.62 7.85
N TYR A 23 -0.10 -28.20 7.38
CA TYR A 23 -0.23 -26.90 6.72
C TYR A 23 -0.06 -25.80 7.76
N ILE A 24 1.06 -25.09 7.69
CA ILE A 24 1.35 -23.94 8.53
C ILE A 24 0.73 -22.72 7.86
N SER A 25 -0.07 -21.96 8.62
CA SER A 25 -0.66 -20.73 8.09
C SER A 25 0.43 -19.67 7.86
N PRO A 26 0.30 -18.74 6.90
CA PRO A 26 1.31 -17.71 6.65
C PRO A 26 1.65 -16.84 7.87
N SER A 27 0.71 -16.68 8.81
CA SER A 27 0.93 -15.96 10.07
C SER A 27 1.77 -16.76 11.08
N GLU A 28 1.71 -18.09 11.02
CA GLU A 28 2.40 -18.99 11.93
C GLU A 28 3.81 -19.31 11.42
N GLN A 29 3.99 -19.35 10.09
CA GLN A 29 5.29 -19.42 9.43
C GLN A 29 6.18 -18.23 9.83
N ALA A 30 5.61 -17.02 9.83
CA ALA A 30 6.31 -15.81 10.22
C ALA A 30 6.83 -15.85 11.67
N LEU A 31 6.07 -16.46 12.59
CA LEU A 31 6.45 -16.57 14.00
C LEU A 31 7.58 -17.58 14.21
N ILE A 32 7.60 -18.67 13.43
CA ILE A 32 8.67 -19.68 13.44
C ILE A 32 9.96 -19.08 12.89
N ASP A 33 9.87 -18.35 11.77
CA ASP A 33 11.02 -17.69 11.14
C ASP A 33 11.64 -16.61 12.05
N GLU A 34 10.81 -15.84 12.75
CA GLU A 34 11.24 -14.84 13.73
C GLU A 34 12.01 -15.49 14.89
N ARG A 35 11.50 -16.61 15.41
CA ARG A 35 12.13 -17.37 16.50
C ARG A 35 13.48 -17.96 16.11
N LEU A 36 13.59 -18.51 14.89
CA LEU A 36 14.85 -19.04 14.35
C LEU A 36 15.89 -17.93 14.12
N ALA A 37 15.46 -16.76 13.65
CA ALA A 37 16.33 -15.61 13.44
C ALA A 37 16.88 -15.04 14.77
N GLU A 38 16.06 -15.02 15.83
CA GLU A 38 16.49 -14.63 17.17
C GLU A 38 17.54 -15.59 17.75
N GLU A 39 17.34 -16.90 17.62
CA GLU A 39 18.30 -17.91 18.08
C GLU A 39 19.64 -17.82 17.31
N GLU A 40 19.61 -17.65 15.99
CA GLU A 40 20.81 -17.47 15.18
C GLU A 40 21.57 -16.19 15.55
N ARG A 41 20.84 -15.12 15.88
CA ARG A 41 21.40 -13.86 16.38
C ARG A 41 22.07 -14.06 17.75
N LEU A 42 21.41 -14.77 18.67
CA LEU A 42 21.99 -15.10 19.99
C LEU A 42 23.26 -15.94 19.84
N ARG A 43 23.26 -16.90 18.91
CA ARG A 43 24.42 -17.75 18.62
C ARG A 43 25.57 -16.97 17.99
N ARG A 44 25.30 -16.01 17.10
CA ARG A 44 26.31 -15.07 16.57
C ARG A 44 26.89 -14.16 17.65
N LEU A 45 26.06 -13.65 18.56
CA LEU A 45 26.51 -12.84 19.70
C LEU A 45 27.38 -13.64 20.67
N ALA A 46 27.06 -14.91 20.92
CA ALA A 46 27.89 -15.81 21.72
C ALA A 46 29.19 -16.23 21.01
N ALA A 47 29.18 -16.29 19.68
CA ALA A 47 30.36 -16.58 18.84
C ALA A 47 31.20 -15.34 18.50
N MET A 48 30.73 -14.13 18.81
CA MET A 48 31.55 -12.92 18.82
C MET A 48 32.47 -12.97 20.04
N ASP A 49 33.54 -13.72 19.84
CA ASP A 49 34.63 -14.02 20.75
C ASP A 49 35.15 -12.81 21.55
N ASN A 50 35.33 -13.01 22.87
CA ASN A 50 36.09 -12.14 23.78
C ASN A 50 37.59 -12.15 23.43
N PHE A 51 37.95 -11.60 22.26
CA PHE A 51 39.32 -11.49 21.75
C PHE A 51 40.27 -10.89 22.81
N LYS A 52 39.78 -9.89 23.55
CA LYS A 52 40.53 -9.21 24.60
C LYS A 52 40.92 -10.13 25.76
N GLU A 53 40.03 -11.03 26.19
CA GLU A 53 40.30 -11.94 27.33
C GLU A 53 41.29 -13.04 26.96
N ARG A 54 41.16 -13.63 25.76
CA ARG A 54 42.12 -14.64 25.28
C ARG A 54 43.50 -14.05 25.01
N ALA A 55 43.58 -12.90 24.33
CA ALA A 55 44.87 -12.25 24.04
C ALA A 55 45.61 -11.85 25.32
N LEU A 56 44.89 -11.43 26.35
CA LEU A 56 45.49 -11.08 27.65
C LEU A 56 45.99 -12.31 28.41
N MET A 57 45.24 -13.42 28.34
CA MET A 57 45.63 -14.69 28.94
C MET A 57 46.91 -15.25 28.30
N GLU A 58 47.05 -15.12 26.99
CA GLU A 58 48.19 -15.63 26.21
C GLU A 58 49.45 -14.74 26.33
N MET A 59 49.29 -13.41 26.41
CA MET A 59 50.43 -12.48 26.43
C MET A 59 50.92 -12.11 27.83
N MET A 60 50.08 -12.20 28.86
CA MET A 60 50.42 -11.75 30.22
C MET A 60 49.85 -12.65 31.33
N ASP A 61 49.64 -13.95 31.06
CA ASP A 61 49.00 -14.92 31.97
C ASP A 61 47.68 -14.41 32.60
N GLY A 62 47.00 -13.48 31.92
CA GLY A 62 45.73 -12.90 32.36
C GLY A 62 45.83 -11.66 33.25
N VAL A 63 47.02 -11.12 33.52
CA VAL A 63 47.21 -9.95 34.42
C VAL A 63 47.78 -8.75 33.66
N LEU A 64 46.91 -7.80 33.29
CA LEU A 64 47.29 -6.59 32.56
C LEU A 64 48.03 -5.56 33.43
N GLU A 65 47.59 -5.40 34.69
CA GLU A 65 48.18 -4.47 35.65
C GLU A 65 48.30 -5.16 37.01
N LEU A 66 49.48 -5.05 37.63
CA LEU A 66 49.68 -5.46 39.02
C LEU A 66 48.87 -4.53 39.92
N LYS A 67 47.67 -4.96 40.30
CA LYS A 67 46.84 -4.22 41.24
C LYS A 67 47.58 -4.11 42.56
N TRP A 68 47.39 -3.00 43.25
CA TRP A 68 47.94 -2.80 44.60
C TRP A 68 47.52 -3.94 45.56
N GLU A 69 46.35 -4.51 45.31
CA GLU A 69 45.76 -5.69 45.95
C GLU A 69 46.64 -6.95 45.88
N ASP A 70 47.30 -7.21 44.74
CA ASP A 70 48.16 -8.39 44.54
C ASP A 70 49.47 -8.29 45.33
N LYS A 71 49.94 -7.06 45.55
CA LYS A 71 51.11 -6.79 46.40
C LYS A 71 50.80 -7.03 47.86
N LEU A 72 49.60 -6.65 48.31
CA LEU A 72 49.15 -6.86 49.70
C LEU A 72 49.00 -8.35 50.07
N LYS A 73 48.77 -9.22 49.09
CA LYS A 73 48.63 -10.67 49.29
C LYS A 73 49.96 -11.40 49.52
N LYS A 74 51.08 -10.84 49.08
CA LYS A 74 52.43 -11.41 49.31
C LYS A 74 52.89 -11.08 50.74
N ASP A 75 53.36 -12.07 51.48
CA ASP A 75 53.91 -11.86 52.82
C ASP A 75 55.33 -11.32 52.76
N VAL A 76 55.69 -10.45 53.71
CA VAL A 76 57.04 -9.89 53.81
C VAL A 76 58.01 -11.03 54.20
N PRO A 77 59.07 -11.29 53.41
CA PRO A 77 60.01 -12.37 53.70
C PRO A 77 60.77 -12.07 55.00
N LYS A 78 60.88 -13.08 55.87
CA LYS A 78 61.62 -12.96 57.13
C LYS A 78 63.13 -12.80 56.86
N PRO A 79 63.83 -11.91 57.58
CA PRO A 79 65.26 -11.71 57.37
C PRO A 79 66.06 -12.97 57.79
N PRO A 80 67.22 -13.24 57.16
CA PRO A 80 68.02 -14.45 57.41
C PRO A 80 68.46 -14.63 58.87
N CYS A 81 68.63 -13.53 59.62
CA CYS A 81 69.00 -13.54 61.03
C CYS A 81 67.91 -14.18 61.92
N MET A 82 66.62 -13.99 61.61
CA MET A 82 65.48 -14.58 62.32
C MET A 82 65.28 -16.08 62.04
N ILE A 83 65.90 -16.61 60.98
CA ILE A 83 65.77 -18.01 60.57
C ILE A 83 67.00 -18.84 60.99
N LYS A 84 68.20 -18.24 61.01
CA LYS A 84 69.48 -18.97 61.16
C LYS A 84 70.24 -18.73 62.47
N LYS A 85 69.97 -17.66 63.24
CA LYS A 85 70.72 -17.31 64.46
C LYS A 85 69.82 -17.28 65.70
N VAL A 86 70.34 -17.72 66.84
CA VAL A 86 69.66 -17.66 68.17
C VAL A 86 69.73 -16.22 68.71
N PRO A 87 68.70 -15.71 69.43
CA PRO A 87 68.60 -14.32 69.87
C PRO A 87 69.81 -13.73 70.62
N ASP A 88 70.62 -14.56 71.30
CA ASP A 88 71.77 -14.11 72.11
C ASP A 88 73.02 -13.70 71.30
N LYS A 89 73.02 -13.82 69.96
CA LYS A 89 74.17 -13.50 69.09
C LYS A 89 73.84 -12.50 67.96
N TRP A 90 72.93 -11.57 68.20
CA TRP A 90 72.60 -10.54 67.22
C TRP A 90 73.68 -9.45 67.18
N ASN A 91 74.21 -9.16 65.98
CA ASN A 91 75.07 -8.01 65.74
C ASN A 91 74.23 -6.75 65.51
N GLU A 92 74.83 -5.54 65.58
CA GLU A 92 74.08 -4.28 65.38
C GLU A 92 73.38 -4.20 64.01
N GLN A 93 73.96 -4.80 62.96
CA GLN A 93 73.34 -4.94 61.64
C GLN A 93 72.14 -5.91 61.64
N ASP A 94 72.24 -7.05 62.34
CA ASP A 94 71.13 -8.00 62.45
C ASP A 94 69.93 -7.37 63.19
N LEU A 95 70.19 -6.50 64.17
CA LEU A 95 69.16 -5.76 64.90
C LEU A 95 68.46 -4.70 64.03
N ASN A 96 69.20 -4.05 63.12
CA ASN A 96 68.63 -3.09 62.18
C ASN A 96 67.74 -3.77 61.13
N ASP A 97 68.17 -4.92 60.59
CA ASP A 97 67.40 -5.71 59.63
C ASP A 97 66.08 -6.24 60.23
N VAL A 98 66.10 -6.61 61.51
CA VAL A 98 64.89 -6.99 62.26
C VAL A 98 63.94 -5.80 62.41
N LYS A 99 64.46 -4.62 62.80
CA LYS A 99 63.64 -3.41 62.92
C LYS A 99 63.03 -2.99 61.58
N GLU A 100 63.77 -3.11 60.48
CA GLU A 100 63.28 -2.81 59.14
C GLU A 100 62.21 -3.83 58.69
N TYR A 101 62.38 -5.10 59.03
CA TYR A 101 61.37 -6.13 58.80
C TYR A 101 60.08 -5.87 59.59
N GLU A 102 60.18 -5.57 60.89
CA GLU A 102 59.04 -5.25 61.75
C GLU A 102 58.30 -4.00 61.25
N TYR A 103 59.03 -2.97 60.82
CA TYR A 103 58.45 -1.78 60.21
C TYR A 103 57.66 -2.12 58.93
N LYS A 104 58.24 -2.91 58.00
CA LYS A 104 57.57 -3.34 56.76
C LYS A 104 56.34 -4.22 57.04
N VAL A 105 56.39 -5.07 58.06
CA VAL A 105 55.24 -5.88 58.48
C VAL A 105 54.12 -5.00 59.04
N GLU A 106 54.44 -4.00 59.87
CA GLU A 106 53.45 -3.07 60.40
C GLU A 106 52.84 -2.15 59.32
N GLU A 107 53.63 -1.70 58.35
CA GLU A 107 53.13 -0.98 57.19
C GLU A 107 52.18 -1.84 56.36
N MET A 108 52.56 -3.08 56.05
CA MET A 108 51.70 -4.03 55.34
C MET A 108 50.42 -4.37 56.12
N ARG A 109 50.49 -4.43 57.46
CA ARG A 109 49.29 -4.59 58.31
C ARG A 109 48.35 -3.39 58.20
N LYS A 110 48.90 -2.17 58.25
CA LYS A 110 48.11 -0.94 58.08
C LYS A 110 47.44 -0.88 56.71
N ASP A 111 48.16 -1.22 55.64
CA ASP A 111 47.60 -1.18 54.29
C ASP A 111 46.57 -2.30 54.05
N ARG A 112 46.80 -3.52 54.57
CA ARG A 112 45.78 -4.59 54.58
C ARG A 112 44.52 -4.16 55.36
N ALA A 113 44.67 -3.44 56.47
CA ALA A 113 43.54 -2.92 57.24
C ALA A 113 42.75 -1.87 56.46
N LYS A 114 43.42 -0.92 55.80
CA LYS A 114 42.77 0.06 54.91
C LYS A 114 42.02 -0.63 53.77
N TYR A 115 42.67 -1.60 53.12
CA TYR A 115 42.06 -2.33 52.00
C TYR A 115 40.84 -3.14 52.46
N LYS A 116 40.90 -3.77 53.64
CA LYS A 116 39.73 -4.45 54.23
C LYS A 116 38.56 -3.49 54.47
N VAL A 117 38.82 -2.27 54.95
CA VAL A 117 37.77 -1.26 55.15
C VAL A 117 37.16 -0.85 53.81
N MET A 118 37.98 -0.57 52.79
CA MET A 118 37.52 -0.24 51.44
C MET A 118 36.63 -1.35 50.85
N LEU A 119 37.05 -2.61 50.97
CA LEU A 119 36.25 -3.76 50.50
C LEU A 119 34.93 -3.89 51.24
N LEU A 120 34.89 -3.63 52.54
CA LEU A 120 33.65 -3.67 53.33
C LEU A 120 32.67 -2.57 52.89
N GLU A 121 33.17 -1.36 52.63
CA GLU A 121 32.35 -0.26 52.11
C GLU A 121 31.81 -0.57 50.70
N GLU A 122 32.64 -1.12 49.81
CA GLU A 122 32.19 -1.54 48.48
C GLU A 122 31.15 -2.66 48.56
N TRP A 123 31.37 -3.65 49.42
CA TRP A 123 30.43 -4.73 49.66
C TRP A 123 29.09 -4.21 50.19
N GLU A 124 29.08 -3.25 51.12
CA GLU A 124 27.87 -2.65 51.65
C GLU A 124 27.13 -1.82 50.58
N LYS A 125 27.86 -1.04 49.77
CA LYS A 125 27.30 -0.28 48.64
C LYS A 125 26.64 -1.21 47.61
N ILE A 126 27.30 -2.30 47.24
CA ILE A 126 26.75 -3.29 46.30
C ILE A 126 25.52 -3.96 46.92
N THR A 127 25.59 -4.38 48.19
CA THR A 127 24.49 -5.06 48.88
C THR A 127 23.26 -4.17 48.99
N THR A 128 23.44 -2.90 49.35
CA THR A 128 22.35 -1.91 49.44
C THR A 128 21.76 -1.60 48.06
N ASN A 129 22.61 -1.46 47.02
CA ASN A 129 22.15 -1.27 45.66
C ASN A 129 21.33 -2.46 45.15
N LEU A 130 21.79 -3.69 45.39
CA LEU A 130 21.07 -4.91 45.01
C LEU A 130 19.71 -5.00 45.71
N LYS A 131 19.65 -4.73 47.01
CA LYS A 131 18.38 -4.68 47.76
C LYS A 131 17.42 -3.64 47.22
N MET A 132 17.92 -2.43 46.93
CA MET A 132 17.11 -1.35 46.36
C MET A 132 16.58 -1.72 44.98
N ARG A 133 17.41 -2.35 44.12
CA ARG A 133 16.99 -2.82 42.80
C ARG A 133 15.96 -3.94 42.88
N ALA A 134 16.15 -4.90 43.79
CA ALA A 134 15.17 -5.98 44.00
C ALA A 134 13.81 -5.42 44.43
N ALA A 135 13.79 -4.54 45.43
CA ALA A 135 12.56 -3.87 45.87
C ALA A 135 11.93 -3.02 44.75
N GLY A 136 12.75 -2.36 43.91
CA GLY A 136 12.28 -1.62 42.75
C GLY A 136 11.62 -2.51 41.68
N LEU A 137 12.15 -3.71 41.45
CA LEU A 137 11.56 -4.68 40.52
C LEU A 137 10.24 -5.24 41.06
N GLU A 138 10.18 -5.61 42.33
CA GLU A 138 8.95 -6.07 42.99
C GLU A 138 7.85 -5.00 42.94
N LEU A 139 8.22 -3.73 43.19
CA LEU A 139 7.29 -2.60 43.09
C LEU A 139 6.79 -2.42 41.65
N ALA A 140 7.67 -2.48 40.65
CA ALA A 140 7.29 -2.34 39.25
C ALA A 140 6.34 -3.46 38.79
N GLU A 141 6.55 -4.70 39.23
CA GLU A 141 5.65 -5.82 38.95
C GLU A 141 4.27 -5.62 39.61
N ALA A 142 4.25 -5.19 40.86
CA ALA A 142 3.01 -4.88 41.58
C ALA A 142 2.25 -3.72 40.90
N GLU A 143 2.94 -2.66 40.51
CA GLU A 143 2.37 -1.51 39.79
C GLU A 143 1.78 -1.92 38.42
N ALA A 144 2.49 -2.77 37.67
CA ALA A 144 1.99 -3.29 36.39
C ALA A 144 0.71 -4.11 36.57
N THR A 145 0.66 -4.95 37.61
CA THR A 145 -0.50 -5.76 37.94
C THR A 145 -1.70 -4.90 38.34
N VAL A 146 -1.47 -3.89 39.19
CA VAL A 146 -2.51 -2.92 39.58
C VAL A 146 -3.03 -2.15 38.37
N GLN A 147 -2.13 -1.72 37.47
CA GLN A 147 -2.51 -1.00 36.25
C GLN A 147 -3.36 -1.88 35.32
N TYR A 148 -3.01 -3.16 35.16
CA TYR A 148 -3.78 -4.12 34.39
C TYR A 148 -5.21 -4.27 34.94
N HIS A 149 -5.36 -4.52 36.24
CA HIS A 149 -6.68 -4.64 36.86
C HIS A 149 -7.47 -3.33 36.80
N THR A 150 -6.81 -2.18 36.96
CA THR A 150 -7.47 -0.87 36.87
C THR A 150 -8.07 -0.66 35.48
N ARG A 151 -7.36 -0.99 34.40
CA ARG A 151 -7.87 -0.91 33.01
C ARG A 151 -9.06 -1.83 32.78
N ASN A 152 -9.01 -3.05 33.31
CA ASN A 152 -10.13 -3.99 33.20
C ASN A 152 -11.37 -3.48 33.94
N VAL A 153 -11.18 -2.92 35.15
CA VAL A 153 -12.28 -2.32 35.93
C VAL A 153 -12.88 -1.12 35.21
N THR A 154 -12.08 -0.23 34.63
CA THR A 154 -12.60 0.91 33.86
C THR A 154 -13.38 0.44 32.63
N SER A 155 -12.87 -0.53 31.87
CA SER A 155 -13.57 -1.11 30.72
C SER A 155 -14.92 -1.73 31.10
N VAL A 156 -14.98 -2.47 32.21
CA VAL A 156 -16.24 -3.04 32.72
C VAL A 156 -17.20 -1.93 33.17
N LYS A 157 -16.71 -0.88 33.85
CA LYS A 157 -17.53 0.27 34.24
C LYS A 157 -18.12 0.99 33.03
N ASP A 158 -17.35 1.19 31.97
CA ASP A 158 -17.81 1.83 30.74
C ASP A 158 -18.90 1.00 30.05
N ARG A 159 -18.73 -0.34 30.01
CA ARG A 159 -19.76 -1.26 29.51
C ARG A 159 -21.05 -1.20 30.34
N ILE A 160 -20.94 -1.18 31.66
CA ILE A 160 -22.10 -1.02 32.55
C ILE A 160 -22.81 0.31 32.27
N LEU A 161 -22.07 1.40 32.10
CA LEU A 161 -22.65 2.70 31.79
C LEU A 161 -23.37 2.68 30.44
N HIS A 162 -22.75 2.09 29.41
CA HIS A 162 -23.37 1.96 28.09
C HIS A 162 -24.70 1.19 28.16
N ILE A 163 -24.71 0.04 28.82
CA ILE A 163 -25.93 -0.78 28.98
C ILE A 163 -26.99 -0.02 29.79
N LYS A 164 -26.60 0.71 30.85
CA LYS A 164 -27.53 1.54 31.62
C LYS A 164 -28.17 2.63 30.76
N THR A 165 -27.39 3.29 29.90
CA THR A 165 -27.91 4.31 28.98
C THR A 165 -28.86 3.70 27.95
N GLN A 166 -28.52 2.54 27.39
CA GLN A 166 -29.40 1.81 26.48
C GLN A 166 -30.71 1.41 27.16
N LEU A 167 -30.64 0.90 28.38
CA LEU A 167 -31.81 0.54 29.18
C LEU A 167 -32.69 1.77 29.45
N ALA A 168 -32.09 2.90 29.84
CA ALA A 168 -32.83 4.15 30.06
C ALA A 168 -33.54 4.63 28.78
N HIS A 169 -32.88 4.52 27.62
CA HIS A 169 -33.49 4.83 26.33
C HIS A 169 -34.65 3.89 26.01
N MET A 170 -34.51 2.58 26.25
CA MET A 170 -35.58 1.61 26.05
C MET A 170 -36.78 1.87 26.96
N ILE A 171 -36.55 2.17 28.24
CA ILE A 171 -37.59 2.54 29.20
C ILE A 171 -38.31 3.80 28.73
N GLY A 172 -37.56 4.84 28.31
CA GLY A 172 -38.14 6.06 27.75
C GLY A 172 -39.02 5.78 26.53
N TYR A 173 -38.52 5.01 25.58
CA TYR A 173 -39.28 4.60 24.40
C TYR A 173 -40.54 3.79 24.74
N GLN A 174 -40.46 2.89 25.72
CA GLN A 174 -41.63 2.15 26.20
C GLN A 174 -42.66 3.08 26.85
N ASN A 175 -42.23 4.00 27.72
CA ASN A 175 -43.13 4.98 28.32
C ASN A 175 -43.80 5.88 27.27
N ASP A 176 -43.07 6.27 26.22
CA ASP A 176 -43.62 7.05 25.11
C ASP A 176 -44.65 6.26 24.29
N LEU A 177 -44.49 4.93 24.19
CA LEU A 177 -45.46 4.03 23.55
C LEU A 177 -46.68 3.70 24.43
N GLU A 178 -46.47 3.61 25.75
CA GLU A 178 -47.51 3.35 26.75
C GLU A 178 -48.39 4.58 27.03
N GLN A 179 -47.96 5.77 26.60
CA GLN A 179 -48.83 6.92 26.56
C GLN A 179 -49.94 6.66 25.54
N ASP A 180 -51.18 6.60 26.03
CA ASP A 180 -52.38 6.61 25.19
C ASP A 180 -52.48 7.98 24.48
N ILE A 181 -51.81 8.09 23.34
CA ILE A 181 -51.82 9.27 22.50
C ILE A 181 -52.95 9.11 21.49
N ILE A 182 -53.95 10.00 21.60
CA ILE A 182 -54.96 10.16 20.56
C ILE A 182 -54.31 10.95 19.42
N ILE A 183 -53.95 10.26 18.35
CA ILE A 183 -53.37 10.89 17.15
C ILE A 183 -54.51 11.30 16.20
N GLN A 184 -54.83 12.59 16.17
CA GLN A 184 -55.72 13.15 15.15
C GLN A 184 -54.95 13.40 13.85
N LEU A 185 -55.24 12.61 12.82
CA LEU A 185 -54.62 12.75 11.49
C LEU A 185 -55.50 13.62 10.58
N ASN A 186 -55.08 14.85 10.32
CA ASN A 186 -55.71 15.71 9.33
C ASN A 186 -55.07 15.44 7.95
N LEU A 187 -55.72 14.62 7.13
CA LEU A 187 -55.27 14.28 5.78
C LEU A 187 -55.92 15.20 4.74
N CYS A 188 -55.14 15.70 3.79
CA CYS A 188 -55.66 16.52 2.70
C CYS A 188 -56.31 15.65 1.59
N GLN A 189 -57.21 16.27 0.80
CA GLN A 189 -57.77 15.64 -0.39
C GLN A 189 -56.64 15.19 -1.34
N GLY A 190 -56.64 13.92 -1.74
CA GLY A 190 -55.58 13.28 -2.54
C GLY A 190 -54.57 12.45 -1.74
N GLN A 191 -54.60 12.49 -0.41
CA GLN A 191 -53.88 11.54 0.47
C GLN A 191 -54.78 10.41 0.98
N VAL A 192 -56.08 10.53 0.73
CA VAL A 192 -57.10 9.52 0.97
C VAL A 192 -57.62 9.10 -0.40
N GLU A 193 -57.42 7.83 -0.76
CA GLU A 193 -57.82 7.26 -2.06
C GLU A 193 -59.26 6.72 -2.05
N MET A 194 -60.00 6.95 -0.97
CA MET A 194 -61.38 6.50 -0.78
C MET A 194 -62.37 7.65 -0.89
N GLU A 195 -63.57 7.31 -1.35
CA GLU A 195 -64.72 8.21 -1.30
C GLU A 195 -65.18 8.35 0.16
N LEU A 196 -65.30 9.58 0.63
CA LEU A 196 -65.70 9.89 2.00
C LEU A 196 -67.19 10.24 2.04
N THR A 197 -68.00 9.45 2.74
CA THR A 197 -69.41 9.75 3.01
C THR A 197 -69.60 10.54 4.32
N GLY A 198 -68.53 10.66 5.11
CA GLY A 198 -68.52 11.40 6.39
C GLY A 198 -68.90 10.55 7.61
N HIS A 199 -69.14 9.25 7.41
CA HIS A 199 -69.43 8.28 8.45
C HIS A 199 -68.17 7.55 8.92
N PHE A 200 -68.13 7.15 10.20
CA PHE A 200 -66.99 6.40 10.75
C PHE A 200 -66.87 5.01 10.12
N GLU A 201 -67.97 4.52 9.55
CA GLU A 201 -68.07 3.23 8.88
C GLU A 201 -67.10 3.09 7.71
N ASP A 202 -66.80 4.19 7.01
CA ASP A 202 -65.87 4.24 5.88
C ASP A 202 -64.44 3.80 6.26
N PHE A 203 -64.08 3.91 7.54
CA PHE A 203 -62.70 3.68 8.00
C PHE A 203 -62.41 2.25 8.50
N HIS A 204 -63.41 1.38 8.65
CA HIS A 204 -63.21 0.03 9.22
C HIS A 204 -62.28 -0.88 8.40
N ARG A 205 -62.07 -0.58 7.11
CA ARG A 205 -61.21 -1.37 6.20
C ARG A 205 -60.04 -0.56 5.66
N VAL A 206 -59.69 0.53 6.32
CA VAL A 206 -58.61 1.43 5.90
C VAL A 206 -57.29 0.97 6.49
N HIS A 207 -56.26 0.97 5.63
CA HIS A 207 -54.89 0.72 6.03
C HIS A 207 -54.10 2.02 5.89
N LEU A 208 -53.39 2.41 6.96
CA LEU A 208 -52.51 3.57 6.92
C LEU A 208 -51.14 3.15 6.34
N ILE A 209 -50.74 3.78 5.23
CA ILE A 209 -49.43 3.52 4.61
C ILE A 209 -48.49 4.68 4.89
N THR A 210 -47.38 4.41 5.57
CA THR A 210 -46.36 5.41 5.86
C THR A 210 -45.66 5.88 4.59
N LYS A 211 -45.39 7.19 4.48
CA LYS A 211 -44.61 7.80 3.39
C LYS A 211 -43.27 7.10 3.15
N ASN A 212 -42.61 6.61 4.20
CA ASN A 212 -41.35 5.88 4.09
C ASN A 212 -41.49 4.56 3.31
N THR A 213 -42.60 3.84 3.52
CA THR A 213 -42.93 2.61 2.80
C THR A 213 -43.14 2.90 1.31
N ILE A 214 -43.90 3.95 0.98
CA ILE A 214 -44.12 4.40 -0.40
C ILE A 214 -42.79 4.80 -1.05
N ASN A 215 -41.96 5.56 -0.35
CA ASN A 215 -40.64 5.95 -0.85
C ASN A 215 -39.74 4.75 -1.10
N ASN A 216 -39.74 3.75 -0.22
CA ASN A 216 -38.98 2.51 -0.39
C ASN A 216 -39.49 1.67 -1.58
N ILE A 217 -40.80 1.62 -1.80
CA ILE A 217 -41.36 0.97 -3.00
C ILE A 217 -40.93 1.75 -4.24
N ASN A 218 -41.01 3.08 -4.23
CA ASN A 218 -40.59 3.92 -5.36
C ASN A 218 -39.09 3.77 -5.68
N THR A 219 -38.21 3.63 -4.68
CA THR A 219 -36.78 3.36 -4.93
C THR A 219 -36.59 1.97 -5.56
N LYS A 220 -37.31 0.95 -5.09
CA LYS A 220 -37.29 -0.39 -5.70
C LYS A 220 -37.80 -0.37 -7.15
N VAL A 221 -38.89 0.35 -7.42
CA VAL A 221 -39.45 0.51 -8.77
C VAL A 221 -38.48 1.25 -9.68
N LYS A 222 -37.87 2.35 -9.22
CA LYS A 222 -36.83 3.07 -9.98
C LYS A 222 -35.65 2.18 -10.31
N ARG A 223 -35.18 1.37 -9.35
CA ARG A 223 -34.08 0.41 -9.57
C ARG A 223 -34.45 -0.64 -10.62
N ALA A 224 -35.63 -1.24 -10.50
CA ALA A 224 -36.12 -2.21 -11.49
C ALA A 224 -36.28 -1.59 -12.88
N GLY A 225 -36.77 -0.35 -12.96
CA GLY A 225 -36.88 0.42 -14.19
C GLY A 225 -35.51 0.64 -14.86
N SER A 226 -34.50 1.07 -14.09
CA SER A 226 -33.14 1.25 -14.59
C SER A 226 -32.54 -0.05 -15.12
N MET A 227 -32.76 -1.17 -14.42
CA MET A 227 -32.31 -2.50 -14.89
C MET A 227 -32.98 -2.90 -16.20
N LYS A 228 -34.30 -2.69 -16.33
CA LYS A 228 -35.05 -2.98 -17.55
C LYS A 228 -34.54 -2.13 -18.74
N ILE A 229 -34.27 -0.85 -18.52
CA ILE A 229 -33.76 0.06 -19.56
C ILE A 229 -32.37 -0.39 -20.00
N ALA A 230 -31.48 -0.72 -19.07
CA ALA A 230 -30.14 -1.20 -19.37
C ALA A 230 -30.16 -2.48 -20.24
N GLU A 231 -31.02 -3.43 -19.88
CA GLU A 231 -31.15 -4.68 -20.64
C GLU A 231 -31.78 -4.44 -22.04
N THR A 232 -32.78 -3.56 -22.11
CA THR A 232 -33.36 -3.12 -23.39
C THR A 232 -32.30 -2.48 -24.30
N GLN A 233 -31.41 -1.65 -23.75
CA GLN A 233 -30.32 -1.05 -24.51
C GLN A 233 -29.30 -2.09 -25.01
N LYS A 234 -29.01 -3.13 -24.22
CA LYS A 234 -28.16 -4.25 -24.67
C LYS A 234 -28.83 -5.00 -25.83
N SER A 235 -30.11 -5.34 -25.70
CA SER A 235 -30.88 -6.00 -26.77
C SER A 235 -30.89 -5.19 -28.07
N CYS A 236 -31.11 -3.87 -27.97
CA CYS A 236 -31.04 -2.97 -29.12
C CYS A 236 -29.65 -2.94 -29.78
N ARG A 237 -28.57 -2.92 -29.00
CA ARG A 237 -27.19 -2.98 -29.51
C ARG A 237 -26.93 -4.30 -30.25
N MET A 238 -27.34 -5.42 -29.65
CA MET A 238 -27.20 -6.75 -30.25
C MET A 238 -27.93 -6.82 -31.60
N ARG A 239 -29.17 -6.31 -31.69
CA ARG A 239 -29.92 -6.28 -32.95
C ARG A 239 -29.21 -5.47 -34.04
N LYS A 240 -28.64 -4.30 -33.70
CA LYS A 240 -27.83 -3.50 -34.66
C LYS A 240 -26.62 -4.29 -35.18
N MET A 241 -25.94 -5.04 -34.30
CA MET A 241 -24.82 -5.88 -34.69
C MET A 241 -25.26 -7.01 -35.62
N ILE A 242 -26.37 -7.69 -35.32
CA ILE A 242 -26.93 -8.76 -36.16
C ILE A 242 -27.23 -8.25 -37.56
N VAL A 243 -27.96 -7.12 -37.68
CA VAL A 243 -28.31 -6.53 -38.99
C VAL A 243 -27.06 -6.18 -39.79
N ASN A 244 -26.02 -5.64 -39.15
CA ASN A 244 -24.75 -5.35 -39.83
C ASN A 244 -24.07 -6.63 -40.34
N GLN A 245 -24.04 -7.69 -39.53
CA GLN A 245 -23.46 -8.98 -39.92
C GLN A 245 -24.24 -9.62 -41.07
N GLU A 246 -25.58 -9.57 -41.06
CA GLU A 246 -26.41 -10.04 -42.17
C GLU A 246 -26.11 -9.29 -43.47
N TRP A 247 -25.92 -7.97 -43.39
CA TRP A 247 -25.53 -7.16 -44.54
C TRP A 247 -24.15 -7.57 -45.09
N VAL A 248 -23.16 -7.76 -44.22
CA VAL A 248 -21.82 -8.22 -44.61
C VAL A 248 -21.90 -9.60 -45.26
N GLN A 249 -22.67 -10.52 -44.68
CA GLN A 249 -22.88 -11.86 -45.23
C GLN A 249 -23.50 -11.79 -46.63
N LYS A 250 -24.49 -10.90 -46.85
CA LYS A 250 -25.12 -10.71 -48.16
C LYS A 250 -24.12 -10.18 -49.19
N LYS A 251 -23.28 -9.22 -48.81
CA LYS A 251 -22.21 -8.70 -49.67
C LYS A 251 -21.22 -9.79 -50.09
N LEU A 252 -20.77 -10.61 -49.14
CA LEU A 252 -19.84 -11.71 -49.42
C LEU A 252 -20.47 -12.77 -50.33
N LYS A 253 -21.74 -13.13 -50.10
CA LYS A 253 -22.48 -14.05 -50.99
C LYS A 253 -22.52 -13.54 -52.43
N MET A 254 -22.82 -12.26 -52.62
CA MET A 254 -22.84 -11.63 -53.95
C MET A 254 -21.45 -11.63 -54.61
N SER A 255 -20.39 -11.40 -53.84
CA SER A 255 -19.01 -11.49 -54.33
C SER A 255 -18.65 -12.91 -54.77
N ILE A 256 -19.00 -13.92 -53.98
CA ILE A 256 -18.81 -15.34 -54.33
C ILE A 256 -19.55 -15.66 -55.63
N GLU A 257 -20.79 -15.22 -55.78
CA GLU A 257 -21.58 -15.48 -56.99
C GLU A 257 -20.98 -14.80 -58.23
N ASN A 258 -20.53 -13.55 -58.09
CA ASN A 258 -19.83 -12.86 -59.16
C ASN A 258 -18.53 -13.58 -59.56
N LEU A 259 -17.72 -14.00 -58.60
CA LEU A 259 -16.50 -14.78 -58.86
C LEU A 259 -16.80 -16.09 -59.59
N LYS A 260 -17.85 -16.83 -59.16
CA LYS A 260 -18.30 -18.03 -59.88
C LYS A 260 -18.73 -17.72 -61.32
N ALA A 261 -19.38 -16.58 -61.55
CA ALA A 261 -19.74 -16.14 -62.89
C ALA A 261 -18.49 -15.80 -63.73
N HIS A 262 -17.48 -15.16 -63.14
CA HIS A 262 -16.20 -14.90 -63.81
C HIS A 262 -15.50 -16.19 -64.21
N ILE A 263 -15.39 -17.16 -63.30
CA ILE A 263 -14.80 -18.48 -63.61
C ILE A 263 -15.53 -19.13 -64.79
N LYS A 264 -16.88 -19.19 -64.74
CA LYS A 264 -17.67 -19.75 -65.85
C LYS A 264 -17.48 -19.01 -67.17
N ARG A 265 -17.24 -17.69 -67.15
CA ARG A 265 -16.95 -16.91 -68.36
C ARG A 265 -15.57 -17.30 -68.90
N THR A 266 -14.55 -17.35 -68.05
CA THR A 266 -13.19 -17.75 -68.44
C THR A 266 -13.14 -19.18 -68.98
N ASP A 267 -13.86 -20.13 -68.37
CA ASP A 267 -13.95 -21.51 -68.88
C ASP A 267 -14.61 -21.58 -70.26
N ARG A 268 -15.53 -20.64 -70.56
CA ARG A 268 -16.25 -20.57 -71.83
C ARG A 268 -15.52 -19.75 -72.90
N THR A 269 -14.55 -18.91 -72.53
CA THR A 269 -13.77 -18.16 -73.52
C THR A 269 -12.87 -19.10 -74.28
N LYS A 270 -13.18 -19.31 -75.57
CA LYS A 270 -12.29 -20.00 -76.50
C LYS A 270 -11.27 -19.00 -77.02
N ILE A 271 -10.00 -19.39 -77.09
CA ILE A 271 -8.94 -18.57 -77.68
C ILE A 271 -9.32 -18.30 -79.14
N SER A 272 -9.30 -17.03 -79.56
CA SER A 272 -9.67 -16.67 -80.93
C SER A 272 -8.64 -17.23 -81.91
N ARG A 273 -9.08 -17.51 -83.14
CA ARG A 273 -8.19 -18.08 -84.18
C ARG A 273 -7.00 -17.15 -84.47
N GLU A 274 -7.22 -15.84 -84.44
CA GLU A 274 -6.17 -14.81 -84.59
C GLU A 274 -5.12 -14.89 -83.47
N THR A 275 -5.55 -15.10 -82.22
CA THR A 275 -4.62 -15.25 -81.08
C THR A 275 -3.86 -16.58 -81.12
N LEU A 276 -4.50 -17.66 -81.57
CA LEU A 276 -3.82 -18.94 -81.81
C LEU A 276 -2.77 -18.83 -82.93
N GLU A 277 -3.05 -18.09 -84.00
CA GLU A 277 -2.07 -17.83 -85.05
C GLU A 277 -0.94 -16.92 -84.60
N PHE A 278 -1.23 -15.93 -83.76
CA PHE A 278 -0.20 -15.10 -83.13
C PHE A 278 0.74 -15.93 -82.25
N LEU A 279 0.22 -16.78 -81.37
CA LEU A 279 1.02 -17.68 -80.53
C LEU A 279 1.84 -18.68 -81.35
N ARG A 280 1.28 -19.19 -82.45
CA ARG A 280 2.01 -20.06 -83.40
C ARG A 280 3.13 -19.32 -84.14
N ASN A 281 2.98 -18.00 -84.34
CA ASN A 281 4.03 -17.15 -84.91
C ASN A 281 5.08 -16.74 -83.85
N GLU A 282 4.73 -16.71 -82.56
CA GLU A 282 5.66 -16.47 -81.46
C GLU A 282 6.68 -17.62 -81.30
N GLU A 283 6.25 -18.88 -81.48
CA GLU A 283 7.16 -20.03 -81.58
C GLU A 283 8.16 -19.93 -82.75
N ARG A 284 7.88 -19.11 -83.77
CA ARG A 284 8.75 -18.90 -84.93
C ARG A 284 9.76 -17.75 -84.77
N GLY A 285 9.80 -17.08 -83.60
CA GLY A 285 10.85 -16.13 -83.23
C GLY A 285 10.93 -14.89 -84.14
N CYS A 286 10.04 -13.91 -83.93
CA CYS A 286 10.09 -12.64 -84.66
C CYS A 286 10.94 -11.58 -83.90
N VAL A 287 12.02 -11.13 -84.54
CA VAL A 287 13.01 -10.12 -84.05
C VAL A 287 12.43 -8.69 -83.91
N ALA A 288 11.22 -8.44 -84.42
CA ALA A 288 10.60 -7.11 -84.37
C ALA A 288 10.11 -6.67 -82.96
N LYS A 289 10.08 -7.59 -81.98
CA LYS A 289 9.54 -7.37 -80.63
C LYS A 289 10.45 -6.48 -79.77
N ASP A 290 11.77 -6.69 -79.85
CA ASP A 290 12.73 -6.04 -78.96
C ASP A 290 12.83 -4.52 -79.21
N THR A 291 12.60 -4.08 -80.45
CA THR A 291 12.70 -2.66 -80.81
C THR A 291 11.49 -1.84 -80.35
N TRP A 292 10.28 -2.43 -80.37
CA TRP A 292 9.06 -1.77 -79.89
C TRP A 292 8.99 -1.73 -78.37
N LEU A 293 9.39 -2.80 -77.69
CA LEU A 293 9.51 -2.84 -76.22
C LEU A 293 10.48 -1.76 -75.72
N ALA A 294 11.69 -1.68 -76.28
CA ALA A 294 12.67 -0.68 -75.89
C ALA A 294 12.26 0.78 -76.17
N LYS A 295 11.30 1.01 -77.08
CA LYS A 295 10.71 2.34 -77.32
C LYS A 295 9.62 2.67 -76.29
N THR A 296 8.73 1.71 -76.04
CA THR A 296 7.65 1.87 -75.06
C THR A 296 8.17 2.02 -73.63
N ASP A 297 9.25 1.32 -73.27
CA ASP A 297 9.92 1.49 -71.98
C ASP A 297 10.51 2.91 -71.83
N ARG A 298 11.15 3.44 -72.87
CA ARG A 298 11.66 4.82 -72.88
C ARG A 298 10.55 5.87 -72.76
N ASP A 299 9.43 5.66 -73.47
CA ASP A 299 8.28 6.57 -73.41
C ASP A 299 7.62 6.52 -72.02
N ALA A 300 7.55 5.34 -71.39
CA ALA A 300 7.04 5.17 -70.03
C ALA A 300 7.96 5.83 -68.98
N GLU A 301 9.28 5.67 -69.10
CA GLU A 301 10.25 6.31 -68.22
C GLU A 301 10.20 7.84 -68.33
N ALA A 302 10.08 8.38 -69.55
CA ALA A 302 9.91 9.81 -69.76
C ALA A 302 8.61 10.34 -69.13
N MET A 303 7.52 9.56 -69.22
CA MET A 303 6.24 9.92 -68.61
C MET A 303 6.31 9.88 -67.08
N ILE A 304 7.00 8.89 -66.49
CA ILE A 304 7.24 8.81 -65.04
C ILE A 304 8.06 10.00 -64.56
N ALA A 305 9.11 10.39 -65.29
CA ALA A 305 9.93 11.55 -64.95
C ALA A 305 9.13 12.86 -64.98
N TYR A 306 8.26 13.04 -65.99
CA TYR A 306 7.37 14.20 -66.07
C TYR A 306 6.43 14.31 -64.86
N TYR A 307 5.74 13.22 -64.50
CA TYR A 307 4.82 13.24 -63.36
C TYR A 307 5.54 13.42 -62.02
N ARG A 308 6.78 12.96 -61.91
CA ARG A 308 7.60 13.18 -60.72
C ARG A 308 7.94 14.67 -60.54
N ASP A 309 8.40 15.34 -61.61
CA ASP A 309 8.66 16.79 -61.58
C ASP A 309 7.39 17.60 -61.28
N GLU A 310 6.24 17.19 -61.83
CA GLU A 310 4.97 17.87 -61.54
C GLU A 310 4.51 17.65 -60.08
N SER A 311 4.77 16.47 -59.49
CA SER A 311 4.53 16.23 -58.06
C SER A 311 5.39 17.14 -57.19
N ASP A 312 6.69 17.23 -57.49
CA ASP A 312 7.63 18.08 -56.73
C ASP A 312 7.21 19.56 -56.77
N ARG A 313 6.69 20.03 -57.92
CA ARG A 313 6.13 21.39 -58.05
C ARG A 313 4.87 21.61 -57.22
N LEU A 314 3.99 20.62 -57.16
CA LEU A 314 2.77 20.69 -56.34
C LEU A 314 3.10 20.67 -54.85
N ASP A 315 4.09 19.88 -54.45
CA ASP A 315 4.58 19.82 -53.08
C ASP A 315 5.20 21.16 -52.65
N ALA A 316 6.03 21.78 -53.51
CA ALA A 316 6.55 23.12 -53.25
C ALA A 316 5.45 24.19 -53.09
N LYS A 317 4.36 24.08 -53.87
CA LYS A 317 3.18 24.96 -53.71
C LYS A 317 2.43 24.70 -52.40
N LEU A 318 2.29 23.43 -51.99
CA LEU A 318 1.69 23.06 -50.72
C LEU A 318 2.48 23.63 -49.55
N GLU A 319 3.81 23.47 -49.53
CA GLU A 319 4.67 24.05 -48.49
C GLU A 319 4.52 25.58 -48.40
N ALA A 320 4.45 26.27 -49.53
CA ALA A 320 4.23 27.71 -49.56
C ALA A 320 2.86 28.11 -48.98
N ILE A 321 1.81 27.33 -49.24
CA ILE A 321 0.47 27.54 -48.68
C ILE A 321 0.48 27.26 -47.17
N GLU A 322 1.14 26.21 -46.72
CA GLU A 322 1.26 25.86 -45.30
C GLU A 322 2.03 26.94 -44.52
N ALA A 323 3.11 27.48 -45.09
CA ALA A 323 3.83 28.60 -44.52
C ALA A 323 2.94 29.85 -44.39
N LYS A 324 2.11 30.15 -45.41
CA LYS A 324 1.12 31.24 -45.33
C LYS A 324 0.09 30.99 -44.24
N LYS A 325 -0.44 29.77 -44.13
CA LYS A 325 -1.38 29.35 -43.08
C LYS A 325 -0.77 29.54 -41.69
N LEU A 326 0.52 29.22 -41.51
CA LEU A 326 1.21 29.38 -40.23
C LEU A 326 1.39 30.86 -39.84
N LYS A 327 1.73 31.72 -40.81
CA LYS A 327 1.80 33.18 -40.61
C LYS A 327 0.44 33.76 -40.22
N LEU A 328 -0.62 33.37 -40.93
CA LEU A 328 -1.99 33.79 -40.62
C LEU A 328 -2.42 33.34 -39.22
N LYS A 329 -2.06 32.11 -38.83
CA LYS A 329 -2.36 31.58 -37.49
C LYS A 329 -1.68 32.38 -36.37
N HIS A 330 -0.45 32.86 -36.59
CA HIS A 330 0.23 33.74 -35.64
C HIS A 330 -0.45 35.09 -35.54
N SER A 331 -0.76 35.73 -36.67
CA SER A 331 -1.49 37.00 -36.67
C SER A 331 -2.88 36.89 -36.00
N LEU A 332 -3.57 35.77 -36.21
CA LEU A 332 -4.86 35.52 -35.55
C LEU A 332 -4.72 35.42 -34.03
N LYS A 333 -3.64 34.78 -33.54
CA LYS A 333 -3.33 34.72 -32.10
C LYS A 333 -3.03 36.11 -31.52
N GLU A 334 -2.29 36.95 -32.23
CA GLU A 334 -1.99 38.33 -31.81
C GLU A 334 -3.26 39.18 -31.73
N ILE A 335 -4.17 39.06 -32.70
CA ILE A 335 -5.46 39.75 -32.66
C ILE A 335 -6.29 39.26 -31.47
N ASP A 336 -6.31 37.96 -31.19
CA ASP A 336 -7.06 37.38 -30.08
C ASP A 336 -6.50 37.81 -28.72
N THR A 337 -5.18 37.89 -28.55
CA THR A 337 -4.57 38.48 -27.34
C THR A 337 -4.97 39.93 -27.17
N ARG A 338 -4.96 40.71 -28.26
CA ARG A 338 -5.33 42.14 -28.22
C ARG A 338 -6.82 42.33 -27.92
N ALA A 339 -7.68 41.47 -28.43
CA ALA A 339 -9.11 41.48 -28.12
C ALA A 339 -9.35 41.18 -26.62
N ARG A 340 -8.60 40.25 -26.03
CA ARG A 340 -8.66 39.98 -24.58
C ARG A 340 -8.19 41.16 -23.74
N GLU A 341 -7.12 41.83 -24.13
CA GLU A 341 -6.63 43.04 -23.45
C GLU A 341 -7.66 44.17 -23.47
N VAL A 342 -8.28 44.43 -24.62
CA VAL A 342 -9.35 45.43 -24.73
C VAL A 342 -10.58 45.02 -23.91
N HIS A 343 -10.91 43.73 -23.87
CA HIS A 343 -12.02 43.26 -23.04
C HIS A 343 -11.76 43.48 -21.55
N LEU A 344 -10.53 43.24 -21.10
CA LEU A 344 -10.12 43.52 -19.72
C LEU A 344 -10.20 45.02 -19.41
N SER A 345 -9.71 45.89 -20.29
CA SER A 345 -9.76 47.35 -20.07
C SER A 345 -11.18 47.91 -20.06
N VAL A 346 -12.05 47.43 -20.94
CA VAL A 346 -13.48 47.79 -20.94
C VAL A 346 -14.18 47.29 -19.67
N SER A 347 -13.84 46.10 -19.19
CA SER A 347 -14.41 45.56 -17.95
C SER A 347 -13.96 46.38 -16.74
N LEU A 348 -12.68 46.77 -16.67
CA LEU A 348 -12.14 47.64 -15.61
C LEU A 348 -12.82 49.01 -15.60
N THR A 349 -12.89 49.69 -16.76
CA THR A 349 -13.56 50.99 -16.88
C THR A 349 -15.05 50.93 -16.55
N LYS A 350 -15.71 49.80 -16.81
CA LYS A 350 -17.11 49.59 -16.41
C LYS A 350 -17.23 49.48 -14.88
N MET A 351 -16.36 48.72 -14.22
CA MET A 351 -16.34 48.62 -12.76
C MET A 351 -16.03 49.97 -12.09
N GLU A 352 -15.13 50.77 -12.66
CA GLU A 352 -14.84 52.13 -12.16
C GLU A 352 -16.09 53.01 -12.25
N LYS A 353 -16.78 53.03 -13.40
CA LYS A 353 -18.03 53.79 -13.55
C LYS A 353 -19.14 53.32 -12.62
N ASP A 354 -19.29 52.01 -12.43
CA ASP A 354 -20.29 51.44 -11.53
C ASP A 354 -20.00 51.86 -10.07
N LYS A 355 -18.71 51.90 -9.68
CA LYS A 355 -18.27 52.39 -8.38
C LYS A 355 -18.50 53.90 -8.22
N ASP A 356 -18.15 54.70 -9.21
CA ASP A 356 -18.38 56.16 -9.21
C ASP A 356 -19.89 56.46 -9.07
N PHE A 357 -20.74 55.67 -9.75
CA PHE A 357 -22.19 55.77 -9.63
C PHE A 357 -22.71 55.42 -8.23
N GLU A 358 -22.18 54.37 -7.59
CA GLU A 358 -22.49 54.04 -6.20
C GLU A 358 -22.04 55.14 -5.22
N GLU A 359 -20.86 55.74 -5.44
CA GLU A 359 -20.36 56.85 -4.63
C GLU A 359 -21.26 58.10 -4.79
N GLU A 360 -21.67 58.46 -6.01
CA GLU A 360 -22.62 59.56 -6.26
C GLU A 360 -23.99 59.29 -5.63
N TYR A 361 -24.48 58.05 -5.69
CA TYR A 361 -25.74 57.65 -5.05
C TYR A 361 -25.66 57.79 -3.52
N GLU A 362 -24.58 57.33 -2.90
CA GLU A 362 -24.35 57.46 -1.46
C GLU A 362 -24.16 58.92 -1.02
N GLN A 363 -23.50 59.75 -1.82
CA GLN A 363 -23.40 61.20 -1.57
C GLN A 363 -24.78 61.87 -1.65
N SER A 364 -25.58 61.55 -2.67
CA SER A 364 -26.95 62.06 -2.82
C SER A 364 -27.87 61.63 -1.68
N ARG A 365 -27.66 60.42 -1.14
CA ARG A 365 -28.38 59.89 0.00
C ARG A 365 -28.02 60.59 1.31
N LYS A 366 -26.76 60.98 1.51
CA LYS A 366 -26.30 61.74 2.70
C LYS A 366 -26.67 63.22 2.67
N ALA A 367 -26.92 63.78 1.49
CA ALA A 367 -27.35 65.18 1.31
C ALA A 367 -28.87 65.40 1.55
N ARG A 368 -29.61 64.35 1.90
CA ARG A 368 -31.06 64.32 2.11
C ARG A 368 -31.36 63.94 3.56
#